data_AF-A0A258ZUC9-F1
#
_entry.id   AF-A0A258ZUC9-F1
#
_cell.length_a   1.000
_cell.length_b   1.000
_cell.length_c   1.000
_cell.angle_alpha   90.00
_cell.angle_beta   90.00
_cell.angle_gamma   90.00
#
_symmetry.space_group_name_H-M   'P 1'
#
loop_
_entity.id
_entity.type
_entity.pdbx_description
1 polymer ?
#
loop_
_entity_poly.entity_id
_entity_poly.type
_entity_poly.pdbx_seq_one_letter_code
_entity_poly.pdbx_strand_id
1 'polypeptide(L)' 'MARPADPSALSDAEWAEYLFIRKSPKGVHAERWLHSHGCGRWFNAVRNTVSDSILATYKMGAPRPDIAADTPAQGGK' A
#
# COMPACT_ATOMS: atom_id res chain seq x y z
N MET A 1 -3.02 -6.57 2.77
CA MET A 1 -4.25 -7.06 3.44
C MET A 1 -4.96 -7.99 2.48
N ALA A 2 -5.26 -9.20 2.92
CA ALA A 2 -6.04 -10.18 2.16
C ALA A 2 -7.47 -10.22 2.68
N ARG A 3 -8.42 -10.63 1.85
CA ARG A 3 -9.79 -10.91 2.30
C ARG A 3 -9.77 -12.11 3.25
N PRO A 4 -10.44 -12.06 4.41
CA PRO A 4 -10.62 -13.22 5.28
C PRO A 4 -11.25 -14.40 4.51
N ALA A 5 -10.76 -15.62 4.77
CA ALA A 5 -11.22 -16.82 4.08
C ALA A 5 -12.67 -17.19 4.46
N ASP A 6 -13.04 -17.00 5.73
CA ASP A 6 -14.40 -17.14 6.24
C ASP A 6 -14.82 -15.84 6.96
N PRO A 7 -15.52 -14.93 6.27
CA PRO A 7 -16.01 -13.70 6.88
C PRO A 7 -17.05 -13.91 7.99
N SER A 8 -17.83 -15.00 7.96
CA SER A 8 -18.90 -15.25 8.94
C SER A 8 -18.39 -15.72 10.30
N ALA A 9 -17.14 -16.18 10.35
CA ALA A 9 -16.47 -16.55 11.58
C ALA A 9 -15.87 -15.35 12.34
N LEU A 10 -15.86 -14.15 11.75
CA LEU A 10 -15.31 -12.95 12.38
C LEU A 10 -16.35 -12.25 13.25
N SER A 11 -15.88 -11.59 14.30
CA SER A 11 -16.68 -10.62 15.02
C SER A 11 -16.95 -9.37 14.17
N ASP A 12 -18.00 -8.61 14.51
CA ASP A 12 -18.32 -7.34 13.84
C ASP A 12 -17.13 -6.36 13.86
N ALA A 13 -16.36 -6.33 14.94
CA ALA A 13 -15.19 -5.46 15.07
C ALA A 13 -14.06 -5.86 14.11
N GLU A 14 -13.76 -7.15 14.01
CA GLU A 14 -12.75 -7.67 13.07
C GLU A 14 -13.19 -7.48 11.61
N TRP A 15 -14.49 -7.64 11.36
CA TRP A 15 -15.04 -7.41 10.03
C TRP A 15 -15.01 -5.93 9.66
N ALA A 16 -15.32 -5.03 10.60
CA ALA A 16 -15.21 -3.58 10.41
C ALA A 16 -13.76 -3.15 10.13
N GLU A 17 -12.77 -3.72 10.83
CA GLU A 17 -11.35 -3.48 10.56
C GLU A 17 -11.00 -3.85 9.10
N TYR A 18 -11.47 -5.02 8.62
CA TYR A 18 -11.26 -5.42 7.24
C TYR A 18 -11.98 -4.52 6.23
N LEU A 19 -13.21 -4.09 6.49
CA LEU A 19 -13.97 -3.27 5.55
C LEU A 19 -13.47 -1.83 5.47
N PHE A 20 -13.15 -1.22 6.62
CA PHE A 20 -13.04 0.24 6.71
C PHE A 20 -11.65 0.74 7.05
N ILE A 21 -10.78 -0.07 7.68
CA ILE A 21 -9.54 0.44 8.25
C ILE A 21 -8.33 0.13 7.35
N ARG A 22 -7.59 1.17 6.98
CA ARG A 22 -6.36 1.08 6.17
C ARG A 22 -5.29 1.99 6.74
N LYS A 23 -4.02 1.60 6.57
CA LYS A 23 -2.90 2.49 6.92
C LYS A 23 -2.86 3.67 5.96
N SER A 24 -2.70 4.88 6.52
CA SER A 24 -2.51 6.12 5.77
C SER A 24 -1.24 6.85 6.24
N PRO A 25 -0.04 6.27 6.03
CA PRO A 25 1.20 6.86 6.48
C PRO A 25 1.55 8.12 5.68
N LYS A 26 2.08 9.13 6.37
CA LYS A 26 2.81 10.26 5.77
C LYS A 26 4.26 9.83 5.56
N GLY A 27 4.71 9.75 4.30
CA GLY A 27 6.04 9.26 3.92
C GLY A 27 5.98 7.96 3.11
N VAL A 28 6.95 7.08 3.28
CA VAL A 28 7.06 5.84 2.48
C VAL A 28 5.87 4.90 2.70
N HIS A 29 5.11 4.64 1.64
CA HIS A 29 3.92 3.80 1.64
C HIS A 29 3.99 2.73 0.55
N ALA A 30 3.68 1.48 0.90
CA ALA A 30 3.45 0.39 -0.06
C ALA A 30 1.94 0.32 -0.41
N GLU A 31 1.62 0.60 -1.66
CA GLU A 31 0.25 0.75 -2.17
C GLU A 31 0.01 -0.09 -3.43
N ARG A 32 -1.26 -0.29 -3.81
CA ARG A 32 -1.67 -1.12 -4.96
C ARG A 32 -2.20 -0.25 -6.09
N TRP A 33 -1.75 -0.54 -7.29
CA TRP A 33 -2.06 0.20 -8.51
C TRP A 33 -2.63 -0.75 -9.57
N LEU A 34 -3.58 -0.25 -10.35
CA LEU A 34 -4.17 -0.93 -11.50
C LEU A 34 -3.81 -0.17 -12.76
N HIS A 35 -3.20 -0.83 -13.73
CA HIS A 35 -2.93 -0.23 -15.04
C HIS A 35 -4.21 -0.29 -15.92
N SER A 36 -5.22 0.48 -15.53
CA SER A 36 -6.58 0.42 -16.09
C SER A 36 -6.65 0.74 -17.58
N HIS A 37 -5.85 1.71 -18.04
CA HIS A 37 -5.78 2.13 -19.45
C HIS A 37 -4.74 1.38 -20.27
N GLY A 38 -4.21 0.27 -19.74
CA GLY A 38 -3.22 -0.55 -20.41
C GLY A 38 -3.51 -2.02 -20.23
N CYS A 39 -2.60 -2.74 -19.56
CA CYS A 39 -2.68 -4.20 -19.47
C CYS A 39 -3.74 -4.73 -18.49
N GLY A 40 -4.46 -3.87 -17.76
CA GLY A 40 -5.49 -4.27 -16.80
C GLY A 40 -4.96 -5.07 -15.59
N ARG A 41 -3.63 -5.07 -15.37
CA ARG A 41 -3.00 -5.82 -14.27
C ARG A 41 -2.81 -4.95 -13.04
N TRP A 42 -3.00 -5.58 -11.89
CA TRP A 42 -2.60 -5.03 -10.60
C TRP A 42 -1.10 -5.23 -10.36
N PHE A 43 -0.48 -4.27 -9.67
CA PHE A 43 0.88 -4.36 -9.13
C PHE A 43 0.99 -3.54 -7.85
N ASN A 44 2.09 -3.70 -7.12
CA ASN A 44 2.37 -2.90 -5.94
C ASN A 44 3.44 -1.85 -6.26
N ALA A 45 3.32 -0.66 -5.65
CA ALA A 45 4.32 0.40 -5.70
C ALA A 45 4.71 0.83 -4.29
N VAL A 46 5.97 1.19 -4.09
CA VAL A 46 6.44 1.91 -2.91
C VAL A 46 6.63 3.36 -3.31
N ARG A 47 5.84 4.26 -2.72
CA ARG A 47 5.86 5.71 -3.01
C ARG A 47 6.04 6.50 -1.72
N ASN A 48 6.81 7.58 -1.77
CA ASN A 48 6.79 8.58 -0.70
C ASN A 48 5.55 9.47 -0.88
N THR A 49 4.58 9.39 0.04
CA THR A 49 3.30 10.12 -0.05
C THR A 49 3.43 11.64 0.18
N VAL A 50 4.62 12.14 0.55
CA VAL A 50 4.90 13.57 0.69
C VAL A 50 5.46 14.16 -0.61
N SER A 51 6.38 13.44 -1.27
CA SER A 51 7.09 13.93 -2.48
C SER A 51 6.59 13.33 -3.78
N ASP A 52 5.69 12.35 -3.72
CA ASP A 52 5.23 11.51 -4.84
C ASP A 52 6.31 10.70 -5.55
N SER A 53 7.52 10.61 -4.99
CA SER A 53 8.60 9.82 -5.55
C SER A 53 8.31 8.31 -5.49
N ILE A 54 8.36 7.65 -6.65
CA ILE A 54 8.26 6.19 -6.74
C ILE A 54 9.63 5.57 -6.44
N LEU A 55 9.71 4.80 -5.37
CA LEU A 55 10.95 4.18 -4.89
C LEU A 55 11.13 2.76 -5.42
N ALA A 56 10.03 2.03 -5.61
CA ALA A 56 10.07 0.67 -6.16
C ALA A 56 8.70 0.26 -6.74
N THR A 57 8.71 -0.70 -7.67
CA THR A 57 7.53 -1.45 -8.10
C THR A 57 7.79 -2.94 -7.99
N TYR A 58 6.75 -3.73 -7.71
CA TYR A 58 6.87 -5.18 -7.58
C TYR A 58 5.55 -5.87 -7.91
N LYS A 59 5.65 -7.15 -8.31
CA LYS A 59 4.49 -7.95 -8.71
C LYS A 59 3.52 -8.17 -7.55
N MET A 60 2.25 -8.39 -7.87
CA MET A 60 1.27 -8.87 -6.89
C MET A 60 1.73 -10.21 -6.31
N GLY A 61 1.56 -10.38 -5.00
CA GLY A 61 1.97 -11.59 -4.27
C GLY A 61 3.47 -11.67 -3.95
N ALA A 62 4.33 -10.85 -4.58
CA ALA A 62 5.73 -10.76 -4.18
C ALA A 62 5.86 -10.03 -2.83
N PRO A 63 6.86 -10.37 -2.00
CA PRO A 63 7.11 -9.68 -0.75
C PRO A 63 7.44 -8.21 -1.00
N ARG A 64 7.08 -7.35 -0.03
CA ARG A 64 7.45 -5.94 -0.06
C ARG A 64 8.99 -5.84 -0.05
N PRO A 65 9.59 -5.07 -0.97
CA PRO A 65 11.03 -4.86 -0.96
C PRO A 65 11.46 -4.07 0.28
N ASP A 66 12.65 -4.37 0.78
CA ASP A 66 13.28 -3.61 1.86
C ASP A 66 13.82 -2.29 1.29
N ILE A 67 13.07 -1.21 1.53
CA ILE A 67 13.41 0.14 1.08
C ILE A 67 13.56 0.96 2.36
N ALA A 68 14.77 1.42 2.62
CA ALA A 68 15.04 2.35 3.72
C ALA A 68 14.11 3.55 3.60
N ALA A 69 13.59 4.03 4.73
CA ALA A 69 12.77 5.23 4.76
C ALA A 69 13.55 6.37 4.10
N ASP A 70 13.02 6.89 3.01
CA ASP A 70 13.53 8.09 2.37
C ASP A 70 13.47 9.21 3.42
N THR A 71 14.62 9.61 3.93
CA THR A 71 14.74 10.70 4.91
C THR A 71 14.16 11.93 4.23
N PRO A 72 13.22 12.66 4.86
CA PRO A 72 12.62 13.81 4.20
C PRO A 72 13.74 14.79 3.80
N ALA A 73 13.75 15.20 2.53
CA ALA A 73 14.50 16.37 2.12
C ALA A 73 14.09 17.51 3.07
N GLN A 74 15.08 18.09 3.75
CA GLN A 74 14.91 19.25 4.60
C GLN A 74 14.19 20.32 3.80
N GLY A 75 12.95 20.63 4.20
CA GLY A 75 12.20 21.76 3.65
C GLY A 75 12.96 23.03 3.96
N GLY A 76 13.76 23.47 2.99
CA GLY A 76 14.45 24.74 3.02
C GLY A 76 13.49 25.88 2.67
N LYS A 77 13.27 26.71 3.70
CA LYS A 77 12.63 28.04 3.75
C LYS A 77 11.12 28.13 3.85
#